data_AF-A0A833UTU5-F1
#
_entry.id   AF-A0A833UTU5-F1
#
_cell.length_a   1.000
_cell.length_b   1.000
_cell.length_c   1.000
_cell.angle_alpha   90.00
_cell.angle_beta   90.00
_cell.angle_gamma   90.00
#
_symmetry.space_group_name_H-M   'P 1'
#
loop_
_entity.id
_entity.type
_entity.pdbx_description
1 polymer ?
#
loop_
_entity_poly.entity_id
_entity_poly.type
_entity_poly.pdbx_seq_one_letter_code
_entity_poly.pdbx_strand_id
1 'polypeptide(L)'
;MDATQIDQLVTQYPIVTDLISLKETVWFNPDFTSLVDGLPYVGLNQQDIDDASERLTRFAPYLMRAFPETAHSKSIIESELVAIPKMQQQLEQHFKQVIQGQLWLKKDSHLPISGSIKARGGYL
;
A
#
# COMPACT_ATOMS: atom_id res chain seq x y z
N MET A 1 -6.56 17.46 22.00
CA MET A 1 -7.72 18.20 21.47
C MET A 1 -8.68 18.38 22.62
N ASP A 2 -9.24 19.57 22.78
CA ASP A 2 -10.31 19.77 23.77
C ASP A 2 -11.65 19.24 23.22
N ALA A 3 -12.64 19.02 24.10
CA ALA A 3 -13.94 18.47 23.72
C ALA A 3 -14.71 19.33 22.70
N THR A 4 -14.60 20.65 22.82
CA THR A 4 -15.19 21.64 21.89
C THR A 4 -14.65 21.48 20.47
N GLN A 5 -13.35 21.18 20.33
CA GLN A 5 -12.72 20.94 19.02
C GLN A 5 -13.26 19.67 18.37
N ILE A 6 -13.53 18.63 19.16
CA ILE A 6 -14.12 17.38 18.66
C ILE A 6 -15.56 17.63 18.21
N ASP A 7 -16.35 18.35 18.99
CA ASP A 7 -17.74 18.68 18.65
C ASP A 7 -17.84 19.52 17.36
N GLN A 8 -16.90 20.46 17.16
CA GLN A 8 -16.78 21.22 15.92
C GLN A 8 -16.47 20.32 14.72
N LEU A 9 -15.51 19.39 14.86
CA LEU A 9 -15.16 18.43 13.80
C LEU A 9 -16.33 17.50 13.47
N VAL A 10 -17.05 17.01 14.47
CA VAL A 10 -18.24 16.16 14.30
C VAL A 10 -19.34 16.92 13.55
N THR A 11 -19.55 18.19 13.90
CA THR A 11 -20.54 19.05 13.24
C THR A 11 -20.16 19.33 11.78
N GLN A 12 -18.88 19.61 11.52
CA GLN A 12 -18.40 19.94 10.18
C GLN A 12 -18.26 18.72 9.28
N TYR A 13 -17.88 17.57 9.83
CA TYR A 13 -17.61 16.32 9.12
C TYR A 13 -18.38 15.17 9.77
N PRO A 14 -19.64 14.90 9.36
CA PRO A 14 -20.49 13.90 10.00
C PRO A 14 -19.88 12.49 10.07
N ILE A 15 -18.99 12.15 9.12
CA ILE A 15 -18.24 10.89 9.10
C ILE A 15 -17.41 10.66 10.37
N VAL A 16 -17.00 11.71 11.06
CA VAL A 16 -16.25 11.61 12.32
C VAL A 16 -17.07 10.90 13.40
N THR A 17 -18.40 11.02 13.39
CA THR A 17 -19.29 10.26 14.28
C THR A 17 -19.15 8.74 14.05
N ASP A 18 -19.13 8.33 12.79
CA ASP A 18 -18.96 6.93 12.41
C ASP A 18 -17.59 6.40 12.87
N LEU A 19 -16.53 7.22 12.73
CA LEU A 19 -15.18 6.86 13.20
C LEU A 19 -15.10 6.72 14.73
N ILE A 20 -15.69 7.67 15.49
CA ILE A 20 -15.73 7.63 16.95
C ILE A 20 -16.47 6.38 17.44
N SER A 21 -17.54 6.00 16.75
CA SER A 21 -18.33 4.80 17.08
C SER A 21 -17.70 3.48 16.64
N LEU A 22 -16.50 3.51 16.05
CA LEU A 22 -15.79 2.33 15.51
C LEU A 22 -16.60 1.57 14.44
N LYS A 23 -17.50 2.27 13.75
CA LYS A 23 -18.27 1.72 12.65
C LYS A 23 -17.35 1.55 11.44
N GLU A 24 -17.37 0.36 10.84
CA GLU A 24 -16.70 0.14 9.54
C GLU A 24 -17.21 1.17 8.52
N THR A 25 -16.30 1.97 7.99
CA THR A 25 -16.65 3.18 7.23
C THR A 25 -15.86 3.22 5.93
N VAL A 26 -16.54 3.61 4.85
CA VAL A 26 -15.95 3.82 3.53
C VAL A 26 -16.15 5.29 3.16
N TRP A 27 -15.06 5.97 2.80
CA TRP A 27 -15.09 7.34 2.29
C TRP A 27 -14.48 7.37 0.89
N PHE A 28 -15.26 7.79 -0.08
CA PHE A 28 -14.77 8.04 -1.44
C PHE A 28 -14.37 9.52 -1.54
N ASN A 29 -13.11 9.77 -1.90
CA ASN A 29 -12.61 11.14 -2.07
C ASN A 29 -13.38 11.84 -3.22
N PRO A 30 -14.18 12.89 -2.95
CA PRO A 30 -14.91 13.60 -3.99
C PRO A 30 -13.99 14.41 -4.91
N ASP A 31 -12.77 14.72 -4.46
CA ASP A 31 -11.82 15.61 -5.12
C ASP A 31 -10.69 14.82 -5.79
N PHE A 32 -10.97 13.63 -6.31
CA PHE A 32 -9.96 12.86 -7.07
C PHE A 32 -9.61 13.59 -8.37
N THR A 33 -8.32 13.87 -8.58
CA THR A 33 -7.83 14.63 -9.73
C THR A 33 -7.18 13.73 -10.77
N SER A 34 -6.92 14.29 -11.96
CA SER A 34 -6.05 13.62 -12.94
C SER A 34 -4.61 13.56 -12.41
N LEU A 35 -3.78 12.70 -13.03
CA LEU A 35 -2.34 12.67 -12.75
C LEU A 35 -1.70 14.04 -12.99
N VAL A 36 -2.07 14.72 -14.08
CA VAL A 36 -1.49 16.01 -14.46
C VAL A 36 -1.77 17.07 -13.41
N ASP A 37 -2.99 17.10 -12.88
CA ASP A 37 -3.39 18.08 -11.86
C ASP A 37 -2.86 17.74 -10.47
N GLY A 38 -2.73 16.45 -10.15
CA GLY A 38 -2.33 15.98 -8.82
C GLY A 38 -0.81 15.93 -8.61
N LEU A 39 -0.03 15.61 -9.65
CA LEU A 39 1.41 15.41 -9.56
C LEU A 39 2.18 16.61 -8.98
N PRO A 40 1.83 17.88 -9.28
CA PRO A 40 2.51 19.05 -8.69
C PRO A 40 2.46 19.10 -7.16
N TYR A 41 1.47 18.47 -6.52
CA TYR A 41 1.32 18.46 -5.07
C TYR A 41 2.09 17.32 -4.37
N VAL A 42 2.64 16.36 -5.12
CA VAL A 42 3.36 15.21 -4.56
C VAL A 42 4.74 15.62 -4.03
N GLY A 43 5.38 16.62 -4.66
CA GLY A 43 6.72 17.08 -4.28
C GLY A 43 7.87 16.12 -4.67
N LEU A 44 7.55 15.02 -5.37
CA LEU A 44 8.49 14.07 -5.97
C LEU A 44 8.12 13.87 -7.44
N ASN A 45 9.11 13.51 -8.25
CA ASN A 45 8.94 13.28 -9.68
C ASN A 45 9.58 11.95 -10.13
N GLN A 46 9.57 11.70 -11.43
CA GLN A 46 10.11 10.47 -12.01
C GLN A 46 11.60 10.26 -11.70
N GLN A 47 12.40 11.33 -11.65
CA GLN A 47 13.82 11.23 -11.32
C GLN A 47 14.03 10.68 -9.90
N ASP A 48 13.19 11.06 -8.94
CA ASP A 48 13.30 10.52 -7.57
C ASP A 48 13.02 9.01 -7.53
N ILE A 49 12.09 8.55 -8.38
CA ILE A 49 11.75 7.13 -8.54
C ILE A 49 12.94 6.38 -9.18
N ASP A 50 13.50 6.94 -10.24
CA ASP A 50 14.63 6.34 -10.97
C ASP A 50 15.88 6.28 -10.07
N ASP A 51 16.18 7.36 -9.34
CA ASP A 51 17.29 7.42 -8.38
C ASP A 51 17.15 6.37 -7.27
N ALA A 52 15.92 6.13 -6.78
CA ALA A 52 15.65 5.10 -5.78
C ALA A 52 15.85 3.69 -6.36
N SER A 53 15.40 3.44 -7.59
CA SER A 53 15.59 2.17 -8.31
C SER A 53 17.07 1.88 -8.58
N GLU A 54 17.82 2.89 -9.03
CA GLU A 54 19.26 2.78 -9.24
C GLU A 54 20.01 2.56 -7.92
N ARG A 55 19.58 3.21 -6.83
CA ARG A 55 20.13 2.98 -5.49
C ARG A 55 19.99 1.51 -5.11
N LEU A 56 18.79 0.93 -5.23
CA LEU A 56 18.58 -0.51 -4.99
C LEU A 56 19.52 -1.37 -5.83
N THR A 57 19.68 -1.04 -7.11
CA THR A 57 20.59 -1.75 -8.01
C THR A 57 22.05 -1.67 -7.54
N ARG A 58 22.51 -0.49 -7.09
CA ARG A 58 23.88 -0.31 -6.56
C ARG A 58 24.13 -1.11 -5.27
N PHE A 59 23.10 -1.28 -4.44
CA PHE A 59 23.18 -2.07 -3.20
C PHE A 59 23.07 -3.58 -3.43
N ALA A 60 22.74 -4.04 -4.65
CA ALA A 60 22.58 -5.46 -4.94
C ALA A 60 23.76 -6.35 -4.51
N PRO A 61 25.05 -5.99 -4.76
CA PRO A 61 26.17 -6.81 -4.31
C PRO A 61 26.28 -6.92 -2.79
N TYR A 62 25.97 -5.84 -2.07
CA TYR A 62 25.95 -5.83 -0.61
C TYR A 62 24.83 -6.72 -0.07
N LEU A 63 23.62 -6.59 -0.61
CA LEU A 63 22.45 -7.36 -0.18
C LEU A 63 22.65 -8.88 -0.37
N MET A 64 23.26 -9.33 -1.48
CA MET A 64 23.56 -10.76 -1.66
C MET A 64 24.53 -11.29 -0.61
N ARG A 65 25.46 -10.45 -0.16
CA ARG A 65 26.46 -10.83 0.85
C ARG A 65 25.90 -10.79 2.27
N ALA A 66 25.13 -9.75 2.60
CA ALA A 66 24.54 -9.57 3.91
C ALA A 66 23.35 -10.51 4.15
N PHE A 67 22.57 -10.78 3.10
CA PHE A 67 21.40 -11.65 3.10
C PHE A 67 21.55 -12.71 1.99
N PRO A 68 22.22 -13.84 2.27
CA PRO A 68 22.47 -14.88 1.27
C PRO A 68 21.20 -15.43 0.61
N GLU A 69 20.06 -15.36 1.30
CA GLU A 69 18.76 -15.70 0.72
C GLU A 69 18.41 -14.85 -0.50
N THR A 70 19.01 -13.67 -0.71
CA THR A 70 18.73 -12.81 -1.87
C THR A 70 19.59 -13.12 -3.09
N ALA A 71 20.58 -14.01 -2.98
CA ALA A 71 21.49 -14.33 -4.08
C ALA A 71 20.76 -14.95 -5.29
N HIS A 72 19.74 -15.78 -5.05
CA HIS A 72 18.97 -16.42 -6.13
C HIS A 72 18.18 -15.41 -6.98
N SER A 73 17.77 -14.28 -6.39
CA SER A 73 17.07 -13.19 -7.08
C SER A 73 18.00 -12.06 -7.50
N LYS A 74 19.32 -12.22 -7.36
CA LYS A 74 20.31 -11.16 -7.60
C LYS A 74 20.00 -9.87 -6.82
N SER A 75 19.57 -10.01 -5.57
CA SER A 75 19.13 -8.93 -4.66
C SER A 75 17.91 -8.14 -5.09
N ILE A 76 17.13 -8.65 -6.05
CA ILE A 76 15.81 -8.10 -6.32
C ILE A 76 14.91 -8.49 -5.14
N ILE A 77 14.57 -7.49 -4.32
CA ILE A 77 13.62 -7.60 -3.20
C ILE A 77 12.22 -7.42 -3.78
N GLU A 78 11.68 -8.49 -4.36
CA GLU A 78 10.34 -8.50 -4.94
C GLU A 78 9.49 -9.66 -4.45
N SER A 79 8.18 -9.50 -4.63
CA SER A 79 7.18 -10.47 -4.20
C SER A 79 6.28 -10.90 -5.36
N GLU A 80 5.72 -12.09 -5.23
CA GLU A 80 4.77 -12.64 -6.20
C GLU A 80 3.47 -11.83 -6.28
N LEU A 81 2.90 -11.80 -7.48
CA LEU A 81 1.53 -11.36 -7.75
C LEU A 81 0.74 -12.59 -8.20
N VAL A 82 -0.29 -12.97 -7.45
CA VAL A 82 -1.06 -14.21 -7.69
C VAL A 82 -2.55 -13.94 -7.76
N ALA A 83 -3.25 -14.60 -8.68
CA ALA A 83 -4.71 -14.58 -8.71
C ALA A 83 -5.26 -15.43 -7.56
N ILE A 84 -6.34 -14.96 -6.91
CA ILE A 84 -6.96 -15.64 -5.76
C ILE A 84 -8.46 -15.93 -5.97
N PRO A 85 -8.84 -16.65 -7.04
CA PRO A 85 -10.25 -16.85 -7.42
C PRO A 85 -11.07 -17.58 -6.35
N LYS A 86 -10.45 -18.50 -5.59
CA LYS A 86 -11.13 -19.18 -4.47
C LYS A 86 -11.49 -18.20 -3.36
N MET A 87 -10.61 -17.26 -3.04
CA MET A 87 -10.88 -16.23 -2.03
C MET A 87 -11.95 -15.25 -2.52
N GLN A 88 -11.90 -14.86 -3.80
CA GLN A 88 -12.94 -14.04 -4.43
C GLN A 88 -14.32 -14.68 -4.23
N GLN A 89 -14.47 -15.97 -4.59
CA GLN A 89 -15.73 -16.70 -4.40
C GLN A 89 -16.18 -16.73 -2.93
N GLN A 90 -15.25 -16.96 -1.99
CA GLN A 90 -15.58 -16.97 -0.57
C GLN A 90 -16.04 -15.60 -0.06
N LEU A 91 -15.38 -14.51 -0.49
CA LEU A 91 -15.77 -13.14 -0.15
C LEU A 91 -17.15 -12.78 -0.71
N GLU A 92 -17.41 -13.13 -1.97
CA GLU A 92 -18.71 -12.88 -2.60
C GLU A 92 -19.85 -13.61 -1.89
N GLN A 93 -19.61 -14.86 -1.46
CA GLN A 93 -20.57 -15.64 -0.69
C GLN A 93 -20.79 -15.06 0.71
N HIS A 94 -19.70 -14.70 1.39
CA HIS A 94 -19.75 -14.19 2.76
C HIS A 94 -20.47 -12.84 2.85
N PHE A 95 -20.10 -11.90 1.97
CA PHE A 95 -20.66 -10.54 1.95
C PHE A 95 -21.90 -10.41 1.05
N LYS A 96 -22.30 -11.48 0.34
CA LYS A 96 -23.43 -11.50 -0.60
C LYS A 96 -23.34 -10.40 -1.67
N GLN A 97 -22.13 -10.11 -2.14
CA GLN A 97 -21.84 -9.04 -3.08
C GLN A 97 -20.89 -9.55 -4.17
N VAL A 98 -21.17 -9.24 -5.43
CA VAL A 98 -20.31 -9.65 -6.55
C VAL A 98 -19.07 -8.74 -6.63
N ILE A 99 -17.89 -9.33 -6.80
CA ILE A 99 -16.63 -8.64 -7.07
C ILE A 99 -16.35 -8.73 -8.57
N GLN A 100 -16.43 -7.59 -9.27
CA GLN A 100 -16.21 -7.54 -10.71
C GLN A 100 -14.72 -7.77 -11.06
N GLY A 101 -14.47 -8.44 -12.18
CA GLY A 101 -13.11 -8.70 -12.67
C GLY A 101 -12.41 -9.83 -11.92
N GLN A 102 -11.09 -9.72 -11.79
CA GLN A 102 -10.23 -10.72 -11.15
C GLN A 102 -9.61 -10.16 -9.87
N LEU A 103 -9.72 -10.89 -8.78
CA LEU A 103 -9.04 -10.55 -7.53
C LEU A 103 -7.61 -11.10 -7.51
N TRP A 104 -6.65 -10.20 -7.35
CA TRP A 104 -5.22 -10.50 -7.24
C TRP A 104 -4.67 -10.15 -5.86
N LEU A 105 -3.65 -10.89 -5.42
CA LEU A 105 -2.92 -10.66 -4.18
C LEU A 105 -1.44 -10.35 -4.49
N LYS A 106 -0.97 -9.18 -4.08
CA LYS A 106 0.46 -8.84 -4.03
C LYS A 106 1.03 -9.30 -2.69
N LYS A 107 1.92 -10.30 -2.73
CA LYS A 107 2.42 -11.00 -1.53
C LYS A 107 3.59 -10.29 -0.86
N ASP A 108 3.47 -9.00 -0.56
CA ASP A 108 4.54 -8.28 0.16
C ASP A 108 4.81 -8.85 1.57
N SER A 109 3.87 -9.63 2.12
CA SER A 109 4.08 -10.49 3.30
C SER A 109 5.13 -11.60 3.13
N HIS A 110 5.58 -11.84 1.91
CA HIS A 110 6.59 -12.87 1.57
C HIS A 110 7.87 -12.24 1.01
N LEU A 111 8.04 -10.92 1.11
CA LEU A 111 9.29 -10.29 0.69
C LEU A 111 10.47 -10.88 1.49
N PRO A 112 11.64 -11.06 0.86
CA PRO A 112 12.82 -11.53 1.56
C PRO A 112 13.22 -10.57 2.69
N ILE A 113 14.11 -11.03 3.59
CA ILE A 113 14.68 -10.28 4.73
C ILE A 113 13.69 -10.06 5.89
N SER A 114 12.52 -9.46 5.65
CA SER A 114 11.55 -9.18 6.75
C SER A 114 10.11 -9.62 6.52
N GLY A 115 9.77 -10.27 5.41
CA GLY A 115 8.43 -10.83 5.22
C GLY A 115 7.30 -9.80 5.31
N SER A 116 7.55 -8.55 4.89
CA SER A 116 6.53 -7.49 4.91
C SER A 116 6.88 -6.36 3.94
N ILE A 117 5.91 -5.50 3.65
CA ILE A 117 6.09 -4.28 2.85
C ILE A 117 7.20 -3.35 3.37
N LYS A 118 7.58 -3.47 4.65
CA LYS A 118 8.68 -2.71 5.23
C LYS A 118 10.02 -3.04 4.58
N ALA A 119 10.12 -4.18 3.89
CA ALA A 119 11.29 -4.51 3.10
C ALA A 119 11.54 -3.61 1.88
N ARG A 120 10.57 -2.77 1.50
CA ARG A 120 10.74 -1.82 0.38
C ARG A 120 11.36 -0.50 0.82
N GLY A 121 10.89 0.08 1.92
CA GLY A 121 11.30 1.41 2.37
C GLY A 121 12.22 1.46 3.58
N GLY A 122 12.31 0.39 4.39
CA GLY A 122 13.03 0.42 5.66
C GLY A 122 14.53 0.07 5.60
N TYR A 123 15.05 -0.32 4.43
CA TYR A 123 16.40 -0.86 4.29
C TYR A 123 17.41 0.06 3.61
N LEU A 124 16.96 1.19 3.05
CA LEU A 124 17.81 2.12 2.29
C LEU A 124 17.76 3.54 2.83
#